data_AF-A0A920BMP6-F1
#
_entry.id   AF-A0A920BMP6-F1
#
_cell.length_a   1.000
_cell.length_b   1.000
_cell.length_c   1.000
_cell.angle_alpha   90.00
_cell.angle_beta   90.00
_cell.angle_gamma   90.00
#
_symmetry.space_group_name_H-M   'P 1'
#
loop_
_entity.id
_entity.type
_entity.pdbx_description
1 polymer ?
#
loop_
_entity_poly.entity_id
_entity_poly.type
_entity_poly.pdbx_seq_one_letter_code
_entity_poly.pdbx_strand_id
1 'polypeptide(L)' 'MMRVFKTLDELNVWDDTIIIFTSDHGDQVGSHGLRSKGPWNYQETMRFRSYMKIPANQSRN' A
#
# COMPACT_ATOMS: atom_id res chain seq x y z
N MET A 1 -10.70 4.38 -1.85
CA MET A 1 -9.49 5.23 -1.92
C MET A 1 -9.82 6.68 -2.30
N MET A 2 -10.57 6.91 -3.39
CA MET A 2 -10.85 8.27 -3.91
C MET A 2 -11.42 9.26 -2.88
N ARG A 3 -12.22 8.79 -1.91
CA ARG A 3 -12.75 9.65 -0.83
C ARG A 3 -11.65 10.27 0.03
N VAL A 4 -10.65 9.48 0.44
CA VAL A 4 -9.58 9.96 1.35
C VAL A 4 -8.70 10.96 0.62
N PHE A 5 -8.33 10.68 -0.62
CA PHE A 5 -7.54 11.60 -1.45
C PHE A 5 -8.24 12.92 -1.67
N LYS A 6 -9.53 12.88 -2.02
CA LYS A 6 -10.34 14.10 -2.18
C LYS A 6 -10.31 14.97 -0.92
N THR A 7 -10.39 14.37 0.27
CA THR A 7 -10.30 15.13 1.52
C THR A 7 -8.92 15.75 1.74
N LEU A 8 -7.82 15.05 1.39
CA LEU A 8 -6.48 15.63 1.48
C LEU A 8 -6.29 16.82 0.51
N ASP A 9 -6.87 16.73 -0.68
CA ASP A 9 -6.87 17.80 -1.67
C ASP A 9 -7.72 19.00 -1.20
N GLU A 10 -8.94 18.76 -0.72
CA GLU A 10 -9.85 19.80 -0.19
C GLU A 10 -9.25 20.55 1.01
N LEU A 11 -8.45 19.88 1.82
CA LEU A 11 -7.73 20.47 2.95
C LEU A 11 -6.39 21.13 2.55
N ASN A 12 -5.98 21.05 1.28
CA ASN A 12 -4.69 21.54 0.77
C ASN A 12 -3.47 20.95 1.50
N VAL A 13 -3.57 19.73 2.02
CA VAL A 13 -2.48 19.04 2.74
C VAL A 13 -1.84 17.92 1.92
N TRP A 14 -2.28 17.71 0.68
CA TRP A 14 -1.77 16.66 -0.21
C TRP A 14 -0.24 16.69 -0.32
N ASP A 15 0.36 17.84 -0.60
CA ASP A 15 1.79 17.97 -0.86
C ASP A 15 2.67 17.84 0.38
N ASP A 16 2.12 18.02 1.57
CA ASP A 16 2.81 17.89 2.86
C ASP A 16 2.56 16.53 3.55
N THR A 17 1.62 15.74 3.04
CA THR A 17 1.27 14.44 3.62
C THR A 17 2.12 13.31 3.04
N ILE A 18 2.72 12.49 3.92
CA ILE A 18 3.25 11.17 3.57
C ILE A 18 2.08 10.19 3.44
N ILE A 19 2.03 9.43 2.35
CA ILE A 19 1.01 8.40 2.14
C ILE A 19 1.68 7.05 1.95
N ILE A 20 1.31 6.06 2.75
CA ILE A 20 1.80 4.67 2.66
C ILE A 20 0.61 3.77 2.35
N PHE A 21 0.67 3.06 1.23
CA PHE A 21 -0.21 1.94 0.93
C PHE A 21 0.55 0.65 1.14
N THR A 22 0.01 -0.22 1.97
CA THR A 22 0.57 -1.55 2.21
C THR A 22 -0.53 -2.58 2.31
N SER A 23 -0.14 -3.83 2.19
CA SER A 23 -0.92 -4.98 2.67
C SER A 23 -0.15 -5.65 3.80
N ASP A 24 -0.83 -6.37 4.68
CA ASP A 24 -0.19 -7.19 5.73
C ASP A 24 0.36 -8.50 5.14
N HIS A 25 -0.30 -9.01 4.09
CA HIS A 25 0.16 -10.15 3.29
C HIS A 25 -0.44 -10.10 1.87
N GLY A 26 -0.02 -11.01 0.99
CA GLY A 26 -0.68 -11.29 -0.29
C GLY A 26 -1.70 -12.43 -0.21
N ASP A 27 -2.18 -12.90 -1.36
CA ASP A 27 -3.16 -13.99 -1.49
C ASP A 27 -2.66 -14.97 -2.56
N GLN A 28 -2.88 -16.27 -2.35
CA GLN A 28 -2.48 -17.32 -3.27
C GLN A 28 -3.36 -17.35 -4.54
N VAL A 29 -4.62 -16.90 -4.47
CA VAL A 29 -5.53 -16.75 -5.62
C VAL A 29 -5.57 -18.00 -6.55
N GLY A 30 -5.48 -19.21 -5.98
CA GLY A 30 -5.49 -20.47 -6.73
C GLY A 30 -4.10 -21.03 -7.07
N SER A 31 -3.03 -20.29 -6.80
CA SER A 31 -1.65 -20.76 -6.99
C SER A 31 -1.37 -22.00 -6.15
N HIS A 32 -0.68 -22.99 -6.73
CA HIS A 32 -0.46 -24.31 -6.12
C HIS A 32 -1.75 -25.05 -5.72
N GLY A 33 -2.90 -24.71 -6.31
CA GLY A 33 -4.21 -25.26 -5.92
C GLY A 33 -4.71 -24.73 -4.57
N LEU A 34 -4.09 -23.69 -4.03
CA LEU A 34 -4.39 -23.11 -2.73
C LEU A 34 -5.08 -21.74 -2.88
N ARG A 35 -5.87 -21.35 -1.88
CA ARG A 35 -6.61 -20.08 -1.86
C ARG A 35 -6.43 -19.40 -0.51
N SER A 36 -6.49 -18.07 -0.48
CA SER A 36 -6.23 -17.27 0.71
C SER A 36 -4.77 -17.43 1.14
N LYS A 37 -4.55 -17.50 2.45
CA LYS A 37 -3.27 -17.80 3.10
C LYS A 37 -3.29 -19.19 3.73
N GLY A 38 -2.11 -19.77 3.91
CA GLY A 38 -1.93 -20.98 4.71
C GLY A 38 -0.51 -21.06 5.27
N PRO A 39 -0.14 -22.17 5.92
CA PRO A 39 1.16 -22.35 6.59
C PRO A 39 2.30 -22.63 5.59
N TRP A 40 2.31 -21.91 4.47
CA TRP A 40 3.29 -22.05 3.40
C TRP A 40 3.91 -20.70 3.05
N ASN A 41 5.23 -20.69 2.85
CA ASN A 41 6.00 -19.47 2.62
C ASN A 41 6.13 -19.15 1.12
N TYR A 42 5.01 -19.23 0.39
CA TYR A 42 4.97 -18.90 -1.03
C TYR A 42 4.98 -17.38 -1.27
N GLN A 43 5.54 -16.96 -2.40
CA GLN A 43 5.73 -15.54 -2.73
C GLN A 43 4.38 -14.81 -2.83
N GLU A 44 3.35 -15.48 -3.31
CA GLU A 44 2.00 -14.97 -3.45
C GLU A 44 1.42 -14.49 -2.11
N THR A 45 1.77 -15.14 -0.99
CA THR A 45 1.37 -14.71 0.35
C THR A 45 2.41 -13.81 1.01
N MET A 46 3.70 -14.09 0.85
CA MET A 46 4.78 -13.42 1.58
C MET A 46 5.21 -12.09 0.96
N ARG A 47 5.14 -11.95 -0.36
CA ARG A 47 5.54 -10.75 -1.08
C ARG A 47 4.36 -9.80 -1.24
N PHE A 48 4.06 -9.09 -0.17
CA PHE A 48 3.03 -8.05 -0.19
C PHE A 48 3.50 -6.79 -0.93
N ARG A 49 2.55 -5.98 -1.39
CA ARG A 49 2.82 -4.73 -2.08
C ARG A 49 2.86 -3.59 -1.07
N SER A 50 3.89 -2.76 -1.16
CA SER A 50 3.98 -1.47 -0.48
C SER A 50 4.27 -0.36 -1.50
N TYR A 51 3.64 0.79 -1.31
CA TYR A 51 3.85 2.01 -2.10
C TYR A 51 3.88 3.20 -1.15
N MET A 52 4.83 4.11 -1.36
CA MET A 52 4.98 5.31 -0.54
C MET A 52 5.05 6.55 -1.43
N LYS A 53 4.23 7.54 -1.11
CA LYS A 53 4.36 8.91 -1.62
C LYS A 53 5.01 9.75 -0.54
N ILE A 54 6.10 10.42 -0.91
CA ILE A 54 6.76 11.43 -0.08
C ILE A 54 6.20 12.83 -0.39
N PRO A 55 6.22 13.76 0.58
CA PRO A 55 5.89 15.16 0.38
C PRO A 55 6.66 15.79 -0.79
N ALA A 56 6.02 16.69 -1.53
CA ALA A 56 6.68 17.44 -2.60
C ALA A 56 7.60 18.53 -2.03
N ASN A 57 7.23 19.11 -0.87
CA ASN A 57 7.95 20.19 -0.20
C ASN A 57 9.02 19.69 0.77
N GLN A 58 9.75 18.62 0.43
CA GLN A 58 10.89 18.23 1.26
C GLN A 58 12.03 19.25 1.07
N SER A 59 12.28 20.08 2.08
CA SER A 59 13.53 20.85 2.13
C SER A 59 14.68 19.84 2.21
N ARG A 60 15.47 19.75 1.14
CA ARG A 60 16.73 19.02 1.16
C ARG A 60 17.70 19.82 2.03
N ASN A 61 17.99 19.33 3.24
CA ASN A 61 19.18 19.74 3.98
C ASN A 61 20.43 19.25 3.25
#